data_AF-A0A7C3TY22-F1
#
_entry.id   AF-A0A7C3TY22-F1
#
_cell.length_a   1.000
_cell.length_b   1.000
_cell.length_c   1.000
_cell.angle_alpha   90.00
_cell.angle_beta   90.00
_cell.angle_gamma   90.00
#
_symmetry.space_group_name_H-M   'P 1'
#
loop_
_entity.id
_entity.type
_entity.pdbx_description
1 polymer ?
#
loop_
_entity_poly.entity_id
_entity_poly.type
_entity_poly.pdbx_seq_one_letter_code
_entity_poly.pdbx_strand_id
1 'polypeptide(L)' 'MLPRMSTGDWFFWSILSWIFFHFLWLKFVEKFVPLWIGTIAATIFALLLFKFGPRPIEEEEEEGEE' A
#
# COMPACT_ATOMS: atom_id res chain seq x y z
N MET A 1 -17.81 4.35 -8.65
CA MET A 1 -17.30 5.68 -8.28
C MET A 1 -16.51 5.50 -7.00
N LEU A 2 -15.17 5.49 -7.08
CA LEU A 2 -14.35 5.43 -5.88
C LEU A 2 -14.40 6.81 -5.21
N PRO A 3 -14.72 6.89 -3.90
CA PRO A 3 -14.74 8.18 -3.21
C PRO A 3 -13.37 8.85 -3.34
N ARG A 4 -13.36 10.14 -3.71
CA ARG A 4 -12.13 10.94 -3.73
C ARG A 4 -11.68 11.10 -2.28
N MET A 5 -10.73 10.28 -1.88
CA MET A 5 -10.11 10.27 -0.55
C MET A 5 -8.87 11.16 -0.57
N SER A 6 -8.65 11.91 0.50
CA SER A 6 -7.45 12.74 0.68
C SER A 6 -6.19 11.86 0.68
N THR A 7 -5.03 12.43 0.34
CA THR A 7 -3.73 11.75 0.39
C THR A 7 -3.48 11.08 1.77
N GLY A 8 -3.97 11.69 2.86
CA GLY A 8 -3.91 11.09 4.20
C GLY A 8 -4.79 9.83 4.38
N ASP A 9 -5.98 9.82 3.81
CA ASP A 9 -6.87 8.65 3.84
C ASP A 9 -6.29 7.47 3.04
N TRP A 10 -5.65 7.78 1.91
CA TRP A 10 -4.94 6.79 1.09
C TRP A 10 -3.75 6.19 1.85
N PHE A 11 -2.97 7.01 2.55
CA PHE A 11 -1.87 6.54 3.39
C PHE A 11 -2.37 5.64 4.52
N PHE A 12 -3.43 6.06 5.21
CA PHE A 12 -4.07 5.26 6.26
C PHE A 12 -4.58 3.92 5.72
N TRP A 13 -5.27 3.91 4.58
CA TRP A 13 -5.75 2.67 3.94
C TRP A 13 -4.62 1.76 3.47
N SER A 14 -3.51 2.33 3.02
CA SER A 14 -2.30 1.59 2.63
C SER A 14 -1.71 0.85 3.84
N ILE A 15 -1.54 1.55 4.97
CA ILE A 15 -1.06 0.93 6.22
C ILE A 15 -2.05 -0.12 6.73
N LEU A 16 -3.35 0.21 6.75
CA LEU A 16 -4.39 -0.70 7.22
C LEU A 16 -4.40 -2.00 6.38
N SER A 17 -4.34 -1.86 5.05
CA SER A 17 -4.28 -2.99 4.13
C SER A 17 -2.99 -3.80 4.31
N TRP A 18 -1.86 -3.13 4.56
CA TRP A 18 -0.58 -3.78 4.81
C TRP A 18 -0.61 -4.65 6.07
N ILE A 19 -1.15 -4.13 7.17
CA ILE A 19 -1.32 -4.86 8.44
C ILE A 19 -2.30 -6.02 8.24
N PHE A 20 -3.43 -5.77 7.58
CA PHE A 20 -4.45 -6.80 7.35
C PHE A 20 -3.90 -7.94 6.51
N PHE A 21 -3.10 -7.64 5.49
CA PHE A 21 -2.41 -8.64 4.68
C PHE A 21 -1.46 -9.49 5.53
N HIS A 22 -0.71 -8.90 6.45
CA HIS A 22 0.17 -9.65 7.36
C HIS A 22 -0.62 -10.58 8.29
N PHE A 23 -1.75 -10.14 8.84
CA PHE A 23 -2.61 -11.01 9.65
C PHE A 23 -3.24 -12.15 8.85
N LEU A 24 -3.68 -11.85 7.62
CA LEU A 24 -4.21 -12.87 6.72
C LEU A 24 -3.13 -13.89 6.34
N TRP A 25 -1.90 -13.42 6.14
CA TRP A 25 -0.75 -14.27 5.84
C TRP A 25 -0.41 -15.20 6.99
N LEU A 26 -0.34 -14.69 8.22
CA LEU A 26 -0.14 -15.50 9.43
C LEU A 26 -1.20 -16.60 9.55
N LYS A 27 -2.47 -16.25 9.32
CA LYS A 27 -3.58 -17.20 9.50
C LYS A 27 -3.65 -18.29 8.43
N PHE A 28 -3.41 -17.95 7.17
CA PHE A 28 -3.70 -18.85 6.04
C PHE A 28 -2.44 -19.39 5.35
N VAL A 29 -1.37 -18.60 5.30
CA VAL A 29 -0.23 -18.85 4.41
C VAL A 29 1.03 -19.27 5.18
N GLU A 30 1.17 -18.91 6.46
CA GLU A 30 2.33 -19.25 7.31
C GLU A 30 2.65 -20.75 7.33
N LYS A 31 1.62 -21.60 7.31
CA LYS A 31 1.78 -23.07 7.28
C LYS A 31 2.54 -23.57 6.05
N PHE A 32 2.52 -22.82 4.95
CA PHE A 32 3.14 -23.19 3.68
C PHE A 32 4.34 -22.32 3.34
N VAL A 33 4.32 -21.04 3.73
CA VAL A 33 5.32 -20.05 3.32
C VAL A 33 5.71 -19.15 4.50
N PRO A 34 7.01 -19.07 4.85
CA PRO A 34 7.52 -18.20 5.91
C PRO A 34 7.08 -16.74 5.78
N LEU A 35 6.90 -16.07 6.93
CA LEU A 35 6.42 -14.68 7.01
C LEU A 35 7.23 -13.69 6.17
N TRP A 36 8.55 -13.89 6.10
CA TRP A 36 9.47 -13.04 5.33
C TRP A 36 9.12 -12.95 3.84
N ILE A 37 8.54 -14.01 3.26
CA ILE A 37 8.10 -14.00 1.86
C ILE A 37 6.79 -13.22 1.71
N GLY A 38 5.92 -13.29 2.72
CA GLY A 38 4.74 -12.41 2.82
C GLY A 38 5.13 -10.94 2.90
N THR A 39 6.20 -10.62 3.63
CA THR A 39 6.75 -9.27 3.69
C THR A 39 7.26 -8.81 2.31
N ILE A 40 8.04 -9.63 1.60
CA ILE A 40 8.52 -9.30 0.24
C ILE A 40 7.34 -9.12 -0.73
N ALA A 41 6.35 -10.01 -0.70
CA ALA A 41 5.16 -9.91 -1.53
C ALA A 41 4.36 -8.64 -1.22
N ALA A 42 4.19 -8.30 0.06
CA ALA A 42 3.51 -7.09 0.51
C ALA A 42 4.27 -5.81 0.09
N THR A 43 5.60 -5.82 0.15
CA THR A 43 6.44 -4.70 -0.32
C THR A 43 6.30 -4.52 -1.83
N ILE A 44 6.31 -5.60 -2.62
CA ILE A 44 6.07 -5.51 -4.07
C ILE A 44 4.66 -4.99 -4.36
N PHE A 45 3.66 -5.46 -3.62
CA PHE A 45 2.28 -4.98 -3.76
C PHE A 45 2.14 -3.49 -3.41
N ALA A 46 2.82 -3.03 -2.36
CA ALA A 46 2.88 -1.63 -1.98
C ALA A 46 3.58 -0.77 -3.06
N LEU A 47 4.67 -1.26 -3.66
CA LEU A 47 5.34 -0.58 -4.78
C LEU A 47 4.45 -0.52 -6.02
N LEU A 48 3.70 -1.57 -6.32
CA LEU A 48 2.74 -1.59 -7.42
C LEU A 48 1.58 -0.62 -7.16
N LEU A 49 1.05 -0.58 -5.94
CA LEU A 49 0.07 0.42 -5.54
C LEU A 49 0.63 1.85 -5.59
N PHE A 50 1.91 2.05 -5.27
CA PHE A 50 2.53 3.38 -5.34
C PHE A 50 2.78 3.83 -6.79
N LYS A 51 3.19 2.89 -7.67
CA LYS A 51 3.48 3.17 -9.08
C LYS A 51 2.24 3.23 -9.96
N PHE A 52 1.23 2.39 -9.69
CA PHE A 52 -0.01 2.28 -10.49
C PHE A 52 -1.24 2.78 -9.75
N GLY A 53 -1.12 3.19 -8.49
CA GLY A 53 -2.20 3.86 -7.77
C GLY A 53 -2.51 5.19 -8.45
N PRO A 54 -3.79 5.55 -8.58
CA PRO A 54 -4.18 6.85 -9.11
C PRO A 54 -3.68 7.93 -8.16
N ARG A 55 -2.53 8.55 -8.47
CA ARG A 55 -2.02 9.72 -7.75
C ARG A 55 -3.11 10.81 -7.80
N PRO A 56 -3.65 11.27 -6.65
CA PRO A 56 -4.26 12.58 -6.63
C PRO A 56 -3.17 13.62 -6.94
N ILE A 57 -3.51 14.61 -7.76
CA ILE A 57 -2.63 15.69 -8.23
C ILE A 57 -2.44 16.69 -7.07
N GLU A 58 -1.88 16.23 -5.94
CA GLU A 58 -1.49 17.11 -4.82
C GLU A 58 0.04 17.31 -4.74
N GLU A 59 0.81 16.74 -5.68
CA GLU A 59 2.27 16.89 -5.78
C GLU A 59 2.70 17.33 -7.20
N GLU A 60 2.11 18.39 -7.75
CA GLU A 60 2.74 19.15 -8.84
C GLU A 60 3.23 20.54 -8.37
N GLU A 61 2.96 20.97 -7.13
CA GLU A 61 3.36 22.30 -6.62
C GLU A 61 4.61 22.31 -5.72
N GLU A 62 5.14 21.19 -5.23
CA GLU A 62 6.32 21.22 -4.31
C GLU A 62 7.64 20.63 -4.88
N GLU A 63 7.65 20.03 -6.08
CA GLU A 63 8.90 19.66 -6.78
C GLU A 63 9.29 20.63 -7.91
N GLY A 64 8.60 21.77 -8.02
CA GLY A 64 8.73 22.72 -9.14
C GLY A 64 8.94 24.20 -8.75
N GLU A 65 9.33 24.51 -7.51
CA GLU A 65 9.78 25.86 -7.15
C GLU A 65 11.32 25.92 -7.06
N GLU A 66 11.95 26.14 -8.22
CA GLU A 66 13.12 27.03 -8.33
C GLU A 66 12.63 28.45 -8.67
#